data_AF-A0A7V8FS29-F1
#
_entry.id   AF-A0A7V8FS29-F1
#
_cell.length_a   1.000
_cell.length_b   1.000
_cell.length_c   1.000
_cell.angle_alpha   90.00
_cell.angle_beta   90.00
_cell.angle_gamma   90.00
#
_symmetry.space_group_name_H-M   'P 1'
#
loop_
_entity.id
_entity.type
_entity.pdbx_description
1 polymer ?
#
loop_
_entity_poly.entity_id
_entity_poly.type
_entity_poly.pdbx_seq_one_letter_code
_entity_poly.pdbx_strand_id
1 'polypeptide(L)'
;MQPSLLQLRVIRPLAVDRTLLEIWVFRLKGAPDSFTSRAITAANIGNSPANIVAADDFEAYYRVHTGLRGPESDWVVLSREANRDIPLGSSLKGASGNSEVCMRNMYQAWGQYMSAR
;
A
#
# COMPACT_ATOMS: atom_id res chain seq x y z
N MET A 1 -12.31 -13.65 10.59
CA MET A 1 -11.75 -13.73 9.23
C MET A 1 -12.25 -12.54 8.45
N GLN A 2 -11.37 -11.61 8.06
CA GLN A 2 -11.77 -10.47 7.23
C GLN A 2 -12.28 -11.02 5.89
N PRO A 3 -13.49 -10.66 5.44
CA PRO A 3 -14.00 -11.15 4.17
C PRO A 3 -13.05 -10.72 3.05
N SER A 4 -12.78 -11.61 2.09
CA SER A 4 -12.03 -11.26 0.89
C SER A 4 -12.72 -10.06 0.22
N LEU A 5 -11.98 -8.96 0.11
CA LEU A 5 -12.48 -7.69 -0.41
C LEU A 5 -12.69 -7.74 -1.92
N LEU A 6 -12.06 -8.70 -2.61
CA LEU A 6 -12.07 -8.86 -4.08
C LEU A 6 -11.76 -7.53 -4.79
N GLN A 7 -10.72 -6.85 -4.30
CA GLN A 7 -10.34 -5.52 -4.72
C GLN A 7 -8.90 -5.47 -5.23
N LEU A 8 -8.68 -4.67 -6.27
CA LEU A 8 -7.36 -4.24 -6.72
C LEU A 8 -7.29 -2.72 -6.62
N ARG A 9 -6.21 -2.21 -6.03
CA ARG A 9 -5.89 -0.79 -6.01
C ARG A 9 -4.76 -0.53 -7.01
N VAL A 10 -4.97 0.45 -7.88
CA VAL A 10 -3.94 0.91 -8.81
C VAL A 10 -3.52 2.31 -8.38
N ILE A 11 -2.24 2.46 -8.05
CA ILE A 11 -1.63 3.73 -7.67
C ILE A 11 -0.93 4.27 -8.91
N ARG A 12 -1.56 5.25 -9.60
CA ARG A 12 -1.00 5.86 -10.82
C ARG A 12 -0.29 7.16 -10.48
N PRO A 13 1.02 7.28 -10.77
CA PRO A 13 1.71 8.56 -10.65
C PRO A 13 1.21 9.49 -11.77
N LEU A 14 0.68 10.66 -11.41
CA LEU A 14 0.34 11.73 -12.36
C LEU A 14 1.43 12.81 -12.39
N ALA A 15 2.02 13.10 -11.23
CA ALA A 15 3.15 13.98 -11.03
C ALA A 15 3.88 13.56 -9.74
N VAL A 16 5.01 14.22 -9.41
CA VAL A 16 5.77 13.95 -8.17
C VAL A 16 4.96 14.20 -6.89
N ASP A 17 3.93 15.05 -6.96
CA ASP A 17 3.05 15.45 -5.85
C ASP A 17 1.58 15.08 -6.09
N ARG A 18 1.30 14.25 -7.11
CA ARG A 18 -0.07 13.91 -7.50
C ARG A 18 -0.19 12.46 -7.94
N THR A 19 -1.10 11.76 -7.29
CA THR A 19 -1.36 10.34 -7.54
C THR A 19 -2.85 10.12 -7.74
N LEU A 20 -3.22 9.37 -8.78
CA LEU A 20 -4.57 8.85 -8.95
C LEU A 20 -4.66 7.45 -8.35
N LEU A 21 -5.59 7.27 -7.41
CA LEU A 21 -5.90 5.98 -6.85
C LEU A 21 -7.17 5.42 -7.51
N GLU A 22 -7.02 4.31 -8.23
CA GLU A 22 -8.17 3.57 -8.76
C GLU A 22 -8.45 2.35 -7.87
N ILE A 23 -9.73 2.06 -7.64
CA ILE A 23 -10.17 0.88 -6.89
C ILE A 23 -11.10 0.09 -7.78
N TRP A 24 -10.71 -1.15 -8.06
CA TRP A 24 -11.43 -2.08 -8.93
C TRP A 24 -11.98 -3.21 -8.10
N VAL A 25 -13.27 -3.50 -8.26
CA VAL A 25 -13.93 -4.67 -7.65
C VAL A 25 -14.18 -5.71 -8.74
N PHE A 26 -13.88 -6.96 -8.44
CA PHE A 26 -14.02 -8.06 -9.40
C PHE A 26 -15.24 -8.94 -9.10
N ARG A 27 -16.00 -9.25 -10.14
CA ARG A 27 -17.00 -10.32 -10.11
C ARG A 27 -16.31 -11.67 -10.32
N LEU A 28 -16.54 -12.61 -9.40
CA LEU A 28 -16.10 -13.98 -9.55
C LEU A 28 -17.02 -14.72 -10.53
N LYS A 29 -16.49 -15.22 -11.64
CA LYS A 29 -17.26 -16.00 -12.62
C LYS A 29 -17.79 -17.26 -11.95
N GLY A 30 -19.09 -17.54 -12.11
CA GLY A 30 -19.77 -18.70 -11.54
C GLY A 30 -20.11 -18.60 -10.05
N ALA A 31 -19.72 -17.52 -9.36
CA ALA A 31 -20.14 -17.29 -7.98
C ALA A 31 -21.52 -16.60 -7.93
N PRO A 32 -22.30 -16.77 -6.85
CA PRO A 32 -23.54 -16.02 -6.65
C PRO A 32 -23.31 -14.50 -6.65
N ASP A 33 -24.27 -13.73 -7.18
CA ASP A 33 -24.17 -12.26 -7.27
C ASP A 33 -23.95 -11.57 -5.92
N SER A 34 -24.38 -12.20 -4.83
CA SER A 34 -24.16 -11.71 -3.46
C SER A 34 -22.69 -11.50 -3.11
N PHE A 35 -21.76 -12.25 -3.71
CA PHE A 35 -20.32 -12.02 -3.54
C PHE A 35 -19.88 -10.69 -4.12
N THR A 36 -20.35 -10.36 -5.33
CA THR A 36 -20.03 -9.08 -5.99
C THR A 36 -20.64 -7.93 -5.21
N SER A 37 -21.91 -8.05 -4.79
CA SER A 37 -22.56 -7.02 -3.96
C SER A 37 -21.82 -6.79 -2.65
N ARG A 38 -21.38 -7.86 -1.97
CA ARG A 38 -20.57 -7.75 -0.74
C ARG A 38 -19.23 -7.07 -0.98
N ALA A 39 -18.54 -7.37 -2.08
CA ALA A 39 -17.27 -6.76 -2.42
C ALA A 39 -17.41 -5.25 -2.72
N ILE A 40 -18.46 -4.85 -3.44
CA ILE A 40 -18.80 -3.44 -3.69
C ILE A 40 -19.11 -2.72 -2.37
N THR A 41 -19.94 -3.31 -1.51
CA THR A 41 -20.27 -2.73 -0.20
C THR A 41 -19.02 -2.57 0.66
N ALA A 42 -18.15 -3.59 0.71
CA ALA A 42 -16.92 -3.53 1.47
C ALA A 42 -15.94 -2.48 0.92
N ALA A 43 -15.87 -2.31 -0.42
CA ALA A 43 -15.12 -1.21 -1.03
C ALA A 43 -15.66 0.14 -0.54
N ASN A 44 -16.98 0.37 -0.66
CA ASN A 44 -17.58 1.64 -0.26
C ASN A 44 -17.37 1.98 1.21
N ILE A 45 -17.47 1.00 2.11
CA ILE A 45 -17.39 1.20 3.56
C ILE A 45 -15.96 1.22 4.11
N GLY A 46 -15.02 0.51 3.49
CA GLY A 46 -13.69 0.31 4.07
C GLY A 46 -12.52 0.83 3.23
N ASN A 47 -12.65 0.90 1.90
CA ASN A 47 -11.52 1.20 1.02
C ASN A 47 -11.77 2.26 -0.06
N SER A 48 -12.97 2.86 -0.11
CA SER A 48 -13.32 3.93 -1.05
C SER A 48 -12.90 5.31 -0.54
N PRO A 49 -12.75 6.33 -1.40
CA PRO A 49 -12.43 7.69 -0.93
C PRO A 49 -13.49 8.29 0.01
N ALA A 50 -14.71 7.75 0.01
CA ALA A 50 -15.83 8.22 0.83
C ALA A 50 -15.95 7.46 2.17
N ASN A 51 -14.97 6.61 2.50
CA ASN A 51 -15.05 5.73 3.65
C ASN A 51 -14.38 6.33 4.89
N ILE A 52 -14.79 5.88 6.09
CA ILE A 52 -14.35 6.45 7.37
C ILE A 52 -12.86 6.22 7.67
N VAL A 53 -12.27 5.14 7.16
CA VAL A 53 -10.87 4.76 7.39
C VAL A 53 -9.93 5.45 6.41
N ALA A 54 -10.32 5.58 5.13
CA ALA A 54 -9.44 6.17 4.12
C ALA A 54 -9.11 7.65 4.38
N ALA A 55 -9.96 8.36 5.12
CA ALA A 55 -9.67 9.74 5.52
C ALA A 55 -8.36 9.84 6.32
N ASP A 56 -8.11 8.89 7.23
CA ASP A 56 -6.89 8.86 8.05
C ASP A 56 -5.65 8.59 7.19
N ASP A 57 -5.75 7.64 6.24
CA ASP A 57 -4.68 7.36 5.28
C ASP A 57 -4.34 8.59 4.43
N PHE A 58 -5.36 9.28 3.90
CA PHE A 58 -5.16 10.45 3.04
C PHE A 58 -4.52 11.62 3.80
N GLU A 59 -4.97 11.87 5.03
CA GLU A 59 -4.36 12.89 5.88
C GLU A 59 -2.91 12.52 6.21
N ALA A 60 -2.63 11.25 6.53
CA ALA A 60 -1.27 10.78 6.77
C ALA A 60 -0.37 10.98 5.54
N TYR A 61 -0.83 10.60 4.34
CA TYR A 61 -0.07 10.81 3.11
C TYR A 61 0.18 12.29 2.82
N TYR A 62 -0.84 13.14 3.01
CA TYR A 62 -0.71 14.58 2.81
C TYR A 62 0.32 15.20 3.77
N ARG A 63 0.27 14.82 5.05
CA ARG A 63 1.23 15.29 6.07
C ARG A 63 2.64 14.83 5.78
N VAL A 64 2.85 13.57 5.42
CA VAL A 64 4.17 13.06 5.04
C VAL A 64 4.71 13.82 3.83
N HIS A 65 3.91 13.97 2.76
CA HIS A 65 4.34 14.69 1.56
C HIS A 65 4.67 16.17 1.85
N THR A 66 3.88 16.81 2.71
CA THR A 66 4.13 18.20 3.12
C THR A 66 5.40 18.30 3.98
N GLY A 67 5.58 17.37 4.93
CA GLY A 67 6.73 17.33 5.83
C GLY A 67 8.06 17.10 5.09
N LEU A 68 8.04 16.36 3.98
CA LEU A 68 9.22 16.16 3.12
C LEU A 68 9.72 17.44 2.44
N ARG A 69 8.99 18.56 2.53
CA ARG A 69 9.45 19.89 2.06
C ARG A 69 10.11 20.72 3.16
N GLY A 70 10.05 20.26 4.40
CA GLY A 70 10.60 20.95 5.57
C GLY A 70 12.11 20.76 5.74
N PRO A 71 12.73 21.51 6.67
CA PRO A 71 14.10 21.22 7.10
C PRO A 71 14.19 19.81 7.71
N GLU A 72 15.34 19.14 7.56
CA GLU A 72 15.62 17.77 8.06
C GLU A 72 14.91 16.62 7.33
N SER A 73 14.47 16.81 6.09
CA SER A 73 13.84 15.77 5.25
C SER A 73 14.83 14.85 4.52
N ASP A 74 16.10 14.79 4.94
CA ASP A 74 17.17 14.09 4.22
C ASP A 74 17.01 12.57 4.22
N TRP A 75 16.30 12.01 5.21
CA TRP A 75 16.20 10.57 5.41
C TRP A 75 14.78 10.11 5.77
N VAL A 76 14.35 9.00 5.16
CA VAL A 76 13.20 8.21 5.61
C VAL A 76 13.72 6.94 6.28
N VAL A 77 13.36 6.75 7.56
CA VAL A 77 13.89 5.64 8.38
C VAL A 77 12.97 4.42 8.28
N LEU A 78 13.53 3.27 7.88
CA LEU A 78 12.85 1.97 7.79
C LEU A 78 13.59 0.89 8.62
N SER A 79 13.80 1.19 9.90
CA SER A 79 14.66 0.41 10.81
C SER A 79 13.93 -0.66 11.61
N ARG A 80 12.60 -0.73 11.57
CA ARG A 80 11.85 -1.68 12.39
C ARG A 80 12.15 -3.11 11.95
N GLU A 81 12.60 -3.89 12.91
CA GLU A 81 13.10 -5.26 12.72
C GLU A 81 14.25 -5.39 11.70
N ALA A 82 14.96 -4.30 11.38
CA ALA A 82 16.16 -4.40 10.55
C ALA A 82 17.18 -5.38 11.17
N ASN A 83 17.88 -6.13 10.32
CA ASN A 83 18.79 -7.22 10.69
C ASN A 83 18.14 -8.42 11.40
N ARG A 84 16.80 -8.50 11.42
CA ARG A 84 16.03 -9.64 11.95
C ARG A 84 15.13 -10.29 10.90
N ASP A 85 15.38 -9.98 9.62
CA ASP A 85 14.64 -10.52 8.48
C ASP A 85 14.89 -12.03 8.35
N ILE A 86 13.83 -12.79 8.08
CA ILE A 86 13.86 -14.25 8.00
C ILE A 86 13.89 -14.66 6.52
N PRO A 87 14.89 -15.43 6.06
CA PRO A 87 14.93 -15.93 4.69
C PRO A 87 13.74 -16.85 4.35
N LEU A 88 13.19 -16.69 3.15
CA LEU A 88 12.15 -17.53 2.58
C LEU A 88 12.43 -17.75 1.08
N GLY A 89 13.21 -18.79 0.78
CA GLY A 89 13.66 -19.05 -0.60
C GLY A 89 14.49 -17.88 -1.12
N SER A 90 14.05 -17.26 -2.22
CA SER A 90 14.65 -16.05 -2.81
C SER A 90 14.10 -14.74 -2.23
N SER A 91 13.27 -14.79 -1.19
CA SER A 91 12.62 -13.63 -0.59
C SER A 91 12.92 -13.51 0.91
N LEU A 92 12.50 -12.41 1.52
CA LEU A 92 12.59 -12.16 2.96
C LEU A 92 11.19 -11.98 3.55
N LYS A 93 11.01 -12.37 4.81
CA LYS A 93 9.81 -12.08 5.60
C LYS A 93 10.17 -11.55 6.98
N GLY A 94 9.25 -10.80 7.58
CA GLY A 94 9.35 -10.35 8.97
C GLY A 94 8.95 -11.45 9.95
N ALA A 95 9.28 -11.25 11.23
CA ALA A 95 8.77 -12.09 12.29
C ALA A 95 7.26 -11.86 12.53
N SER A 96 6.77 -10.67 12.19
CA SER A 96 5.38 -10.26 12.34
C SER A 96 4.91 -9.41 11.16
N GLY A 97 3.60 -9.15 11.10
CA GLY A 97 3.01 -8.22 10.12
C GLY A 97 3.42 -6.75 10.33
N ASN A 98 4.10 -6.42 11.44
CA ASN A 98 4.57 -5.07 11.72
C ASN A 98 5.98 -4.79 11.16
N SER A 99 6.63 -5.79 10.57
CA SER A 99 7.98 -5.66 10.01
C SER A 99 8.02 -4.76 8.77
N GLU A 100 9.11 -4.02 8.59
CA GLU A 100 9.30 -3.11 7.45
C GLU A 100 10.11 -3.75 6.30
N VAL A 101 10.32 -5.08 6.35
CA VAL A 101 11.10 -5.83 5.35
C VAL A 101 10.61 -5.62 3.92
N CYS A 102 9.29 -5.57 3.70
CA CYS A 102 8.72 -5.36 2.38
C CYS A 102 9.02 -3.94 1.87
N MET A 103 8.94 -2.94 2.73
CA MET A 103 9.26 -1.55 2.36
C MET A 103 10.74 -1.38 2.06
N ARG A 104 11.65 -1.96 2.86
CA ARG A 104 13.08 -1.98 2.55
C ARG A 104 13.36 -2.60 1.19
N ASN A 105 12.74 -3.75 0.89
CA ASN A 105 12.88 -4.41 -0.41
C ASN A 105 12.33 -3.56 -1.57
N MET A 106 11.19 -2.88 -1.37
CA MET A 106 10.62 -1.96 -2.38
C MET A 106 11.57 -0.81 -2.73
N TYR A 107 12.16 -0.15 -1.71
CA TYR A 107 13.11 0.94 -1.94
C TYR A 107 14.44 0.47 -2.53
N GLN A 108 14.93 -0.72 -2.15
CA GLN A 108 16.12 -1.33 -2.76
C GLN A 108 15.90 -1.60 -4.26
N ALA A 109 14.77 -2.23 -4.62
CA ALA A 109 14.43 -2.47 -6.02
C ALA A 109 14.26 -1.15 -6.79
N TRP A 110 13.56 -0.17 -6.23
CA TRP A 110 13.43 1.16 -6.83
C TRP A 110 14.80 1.80 -7.08
N GLY A 111 15.71 1.77 -6.11
CA GLY A 111 17.08 2.30 -6.28
C GLY A 111 17.85 1.59 -7.39
N GLN A 112 17.70 0.27 -7.53
CA GLN A 112 18.31 -0.49 -8.62
C GLN A 112 17.75 -0.04 -9.98
N TYR A 113 16.43 0.11 -10.12
CA TYR A 113 15.81 0.56 -11.37
C TYR A 113 16.19 2.00 -11.73
N MET A 114 16.29 2.90 -10.75
CA MET A 114 16.67 4.30 -10.99
C MET A 114 18.15 4.50 -11.32
N SER A 115 19.00 3.52 -11.00
CA SER A 115 20.46 3.57 -11.23
C SER A 115 20.94 2.64 -12.33
N ALA A 116 20.08 1.73 -12.81
CA ALA A 116 20.34 0.91 -13.98
C ALA A 116 20.54 1.82 -15.21
N ARG A 117 21.76 1.80 -15.75
CA ARG A 117 22.11 2.45 -17.02
C ARG A 117 21.96 1.46 -18.17
#